data_AF-A0A7J4VAW4-F1
#
_entry.id   AF-A0A7J4VAW4-F1
#
_cell.length_a   1.000
_cell.length_b   1.000
_cell.length_c   1.000
_cell.angle_alpha   90.00
_cell.angle_beta   90.00
_cell.angle_gamma   90.00
#
_symmetry.space_group_name_H-M   'P 1'
#
loop_
_entity.id
_entity.type
_entity.pdbx_description
1 polymer ?
#
loop_
_entity_poly.entity_id
_entity_poly.type
_entity_poly.pdbx_seq_one_letter_code
_entity_poly.pdbx_strand_id
1 'polypeptide(L)'
;MQLFVSPVAGYISDKTSAQKVSSVGMGFIAAALLILSMISEEMPLYFIYTSLVLIGIGISLFSAPNISIILGSVPANRKGMAAASNSLMRNLGMQTSFIAAGSAFLLFIGKTDGIPASSYDEMLLATKTCFIIFAILSSVGVFISLMRKPKEKVEAVSA
;
A
#
# COMPACT_ATOMS: atom_id res chain seq x y z
N MET A 1 13.62 -1.24 7.04
CA MET A 1 13.19 0.08 6.49
C MET A 1 12.07 0.72 7.30
N GLN A 2 10.92 0.06 7.52
CA GLN A 2 9.79 0.66 8.26
C GLN A 2 10.16 1.20 9.65
N LEU A 3 11.06 0.53 10.37
CA LEU A 3 11.52 0.94 11.70
C LEU A 3 12.25 2.31 11.69
N PHE A 4 12.99 2.61 10.61
CA PHE A 4 13.77 3.85 10.48
C PHE A 4 12.96 5.00 9.88
N VAL A 5 11.99 4.70 9.01
CA VAL A 5 11.18 5.71 8.32
C VAL A 5 9.97 6.13 9.15
N SER A 6 9.45 5.27 10.05
CA SER A 6 8.29 5.57 10.90
C SER A 6 8.43 6.84 11.76
N PRO A 7 9.57 7.14 12.43
CA PRO A 7 9.72 8.38 13.21
C PRO A 7 9.69 9.64 12.32
N VAL A 8 10.32 9.56 11.14
CA VAL A 8 10.36 10.66 10.17
C VAL A 8 8.98 10.90 9.57
N ALA A 9 8.24 9.83 9.25
CA ALA A 9 6.86 9.91 8.78
C ALA A 9 5.93 10.58 9.81
N GLY A 10 6.09 10.24 11.09
CA GLY A 10 5.37 10.89 12.19
C GLY A 10 5.69 12.38 12.27
N TYR A 11 6.98 12.74 12.30
CA TYR A 11 7.41 14.14 12.37
C TYR A 11 6.93 15.00 11.19
N ILE A 12 6.99 14.46 9.96
CA ILE A 12 6.53 15.17 8.75
C ILE A 12 5.00 15.32 8.76
N SER A 13 4.27 14.33 9.26
CA SER A 13 2.81 14.36 9.39
C SER A 13 2.32 15.35 10.45
N ASP A 14 3.12 15.66 11.47
CA ASP A 14 2.73 16.64 12.50
C ASP A 14 2.87 18.09 11.99
N LYS A 15 3.75 18.33 11.01
CA LYS A 15 3.95 19.65 10.39
C LYS A 15 3.17 19.88 9.09
N THR A 16 2.72 18.82 8.42
CA THR A 16 2.04 18.87 7.12
C THR A 16 0.64 18.28 7.23
N SER A 17 -0.27 18.59 6.29
CA SER A 17 -1.54 17.86 6.21
C SER A 17 -1.29 16.36 6.09
N ALA A 18 -1.65 15.61 7.14
CA ALA A 18 -1.53 14.14 7.22
C ALA A 18 -2.08 13.44 5.96
N GLN A 19 -3.12 14.02 5.36
CA GLN A 19 -3.68 13.54 4.10
C GLN A 19 -2.68 13.56 2.95
N LYS A 20 -1.99 14.69 2.72
CA LYS A 20 -1.00 14.82 1.63
C LYS A 20 0.16 13.86 1.83
N VAL A 21 0.63 13.68 3.07
CA VAL A 21 1.70 12.73 3.40
C VAL A 21 1.26 11.29 3.08
N SER A 22 0.02 10.94 3.43
CA SER A 22 -0.55 9.63 3.12
C SER A 22 -0.67 9.38 1.61
N SER A 23 -1.13 10.37 0.84
CA SER A 23 -1.24 10.27 -0.63
C SER A 23 0.13 10.12 -1.31
N VAL A 24 1.16 10.85 -0.83
CA VAL A 24 2.54 10.71 -1.33
C VAL A 24 3.08 9.30 -1.06
N GLY A 25 2.82 8.76 0.13
CA GLY A 25 3.17 7.37 0.46
C GLY A 25 2.56 6.35 -0.50
N MET A 26 1.28 6.51 -0.84
CA MET A 26 0.62 5.69 -1.86
C MET A 26 1.24 5.87 -3.25
N GLY A 27 1.66 7.10 -3.61
CA GLY A 27 2.36 7.37 -4.86
C GLY A 27 3.69 6.61 -4.98
N PHE A 28 4.47 6.54 -3.89
CA PHE A 28 5.69 5.73 -3.86
C PHE A 28 5.42 4.24 -4.07
N ILE A 29 4.36 3.71 -3.46
CA ILE A 29 3.96 2.31 -3.65
C ILE A 29 3.56 2.07 -5.11
N ALA A 30 2.73 2.93 -5.70
CA ALA A 30 2.32 2.81 -7.09
C ALA A 30 3.52 2.85 -8.06
N ALA A 31 4.45 3.79 -7.86
CA ALA A 31 5.66 3.88 -8.67
C ALA A 31 6.53 2.63 -8.55
N ALA A 32 6.71 2.09 -7.34
CA ALA A 32 7.48 0.87 -7.13
C ALA A 32 6.82 -0.36 -7.77
N LEU A 33 5.49 -0.47 -7.71
CA LEU A 33 4.75 -1.54 -8.39
C LEU A 33 4.86 -1.44 -9.91
N LEU A 34 4.87 -0.23 -10.47
CA LEU A 34 5.11 -0.02 -11.90
C LEU A 34 6.53 -0.46 -12.31
N ILE A 35 7.56 -0.12 -11.51
CA ILE A 35 8.92 -0.59 -11.77
C ILE A 35 8.99 -2.12 -11.75
N LEU A 36 8.37 -2.74 -10.74
CA LEU A 36 8.32 -4.21 -10.62
C LEU A 36 7.51 -4.87 -11.73
N SER A 37 6.52 -4.19 -12.33
CA SER A 37 5.78 -4.72 -13.48
C SER A 37 6.63 -4.86 -14.74
N MET A 38 7.79 -4.19 -14.80
CA MET A 38 8.74 -4.29 -15.91
C MET A 38 9.83 -5.35 -15.67
N ILE A 39 9.67 -6.20 -14.65
CA ILE A 39 10.68 -7.22 -14.31
C ILE A 39 10.96 -8.16 -15.48
N SER A 40 12.22 -8.47 -15.73
CA SER A 40 12.67 -9.35 -16.80
C SER A 40 13.79 -10.24 -16.27
N GLU A 41 14.09 -11.33 -16.95
CA GLU A 41 15.19 -12.25 -16.56
C GLU A 41 16.54 -11.53 -16.51
N GLU A 42 16.74 -10.53 -17.37
CA GLU A 42 17.97 -9.73 -17.45
C GLU A 42 17.97 -8.53 -16.48
N MET A 43 16.90 -8.32 -15.70
CA MET A 43 16.78 -7.13 -14.86
C MET A 43 17.80 -7.14 -13.72
N PRO A 44 18.64 -6.10 -13.57
CA PRO A 44 19.59 -6.03 -12.47
C PRO A 44 18.89 -6.03 -11.11
N LEU A 45 19.41 -6.82 -10.16
CA LEU A 45 18.84 -6.95 -8.81
C LEU A 45 18.67 -5.60 -8.07
N TYR A 46 19.47 -4.58 -8.41
CA TYR A 46 19.35 -3.26 -7.83
C TYR A 46 17.97 -2.61 -8.05
N PHE A 47 17.30 -2.89 -9.19
CA PHE A 47 15.93 -2.38 -9.42
C PHE A 47 14.92 -2.99 -8.46
N ILE A 48 15.07 -4.29 -8.15
CA ILE A 48 14.22 -4.99 -7.18
C ILE A 48 14.48 -4.40 -5.78
N TYR A 49 15.74 -4.27 -5.38
CA TYR A 49 16.09 -3.70 -4.07
C TYR A 49 15.55 -2.28 -3.92
N THR A 50 15.73 -1.44 -4.94
CA THR A 50 15.24 -0.06 -4.94
C THR A 50 13.72 -0.01 -4.83
N SER A 51 13.02 -0.87 -5.57
CA SER A 51 11.55 -0.97 -5.49
C SER A 51 11.07 -1.42 -4.11
N LEU A 52 11.74 -2.38 -3.49
CA LEU A 52 11.43 -2.83 -2.12
C LEU A 52 11.65 -1.71 -1.09
N VAL A 53 12.71 -0.92 -1.25
CA VAL A 53 12.97 0.26 -0.41
C VAL A 53 11.87 1.30 -0.60
N LEU A 54 11.48 1.60 -1.84
CA LEU A 54 10.38 2.53 -2.16
C LEU A 54 9.05 2.08 -1.57
N ILE A 55 8.71 0.78 -1.66
CA ILE A 55 7.52 0.20 -1.02
C ILE A 55 7.61 0.39 0.50
N GLY A 56 8.76 0.10 1.11
CA GLY A 56 8.95 0.27 2.56
C GLY A 56 8.73 1.72 3.02
N ILE A 57 9.27 2.69 2.27
CA ILE A 57 9.07 4.13 2.52
C ILE A 57 7.59 4.48 2.37
N GLY A 58 6.97 4.05 1.27
CA GLY A 58 5.57 4.33 0.96
C GLY A 58 4.60 3.80 2.02
N ILE A 59 4.81 2.57 2.50
CA ILE A 59 4.00 1.97 3.57
C ILE A 59 4.11 2.75 4.88
N SER A 60 5.32 3.20 5.25
CA SER A 60 5.53 4.02 6.45
C SER A 60 4.86 5.39 6.36
N LEU A 61 5.03 6.08 5.22
CA LEU A 61 4.39 7.38 4.96
C LEU A 61 2.87 7.28 4.88
N PHE A 62 2.33 6.16 4.41
CA PHE A 62 0.90 5.94 4.34
C PHE A 62 0.28 5.60 5.70
N SER A 63 0.85 4.65 6.43
CA SER A 63 0.21 4.03 7.59
C SER A 63 0.08 4.97 8.79
N ALA A 64 1.13 5.73 9.11
CA ALA A 64 1.18 6.60 10.28
C ALA A 64 0.09 7.71 10.26
N PRO A 65 0.01 8.57 9.22
CA PRO A 65 -1.04 9.58 9.14
C PRO A 65 -2.43 9.00 8.93
N ASN A 66 -2.58 7.89 8.19
CA ASN A 66 -3.89 7.31 7.90
C ASN A 66 -4.60 6.84 9.19
N ILE A 67 -3.87 6.16 10.07
CA ILE A 67 -4.43 5.73 11.37
C ILE A 67 -4.80 6.94 12.23
N SER A 68 -3.96 7.97 12.27
CA SER A 68 -4.23 9.20 13.03
C SER A 68 -5.51 9.90 12.55
N ILE A 69 -5.72 10.01 11.22
CA ILE A 69 -6.94 10.59 10.63
C ILE A 69 -8.19 9.79 11.00
N ILE A 70 -8.12 8.46 10.97
CA ILE A 70 -9.24 7.58 11.30
C ILE A 70 -9.61 7.70 12.78
N LEU A 71 -8.63 7.59 13.68
CA LEU A 71 -8.86 7.65 15.12
C LEU A 71 -9.23 9.06 15.60
N GLY A 72 -8.75 10.11 14.92
CA GLY A 72 -9.14 11.49 15.15
C GLY A 72 -10.53 11.84 14.61
N SER A 73 -11.13 10.96 13.78
CA SER A 73 -12.47 11.18 13.21
C SER A 73 -13.62 10.66 14.07
N VAL A 74 -13.31 10.01 15.20
CA VAL A 74 -14.30 9.41 16.11
C VAL A 74 -14.12 9.92 17.54
N PRO A 75 -15.19 9.97 18.36
CA PRO A 75 -15.08 10.34 19.77
C PRO A 75 -14.22 9.33 20.55
N ALA A 76 -13.61 9.80 21.65
CA ALA A 76 -12.61 9.04 22.42
C ALA A 76 -13.11 7.65 22.87
N ASN A 77 -14.38 7.56 23.29
CA ASN A 77 -15.03 6.31 23.71
C ASN A 77 -15.25 5.29 22.57
N ARG A 78 -15.10 5.68 21.31
CA ARG A 78 -15.25 4.80 20.13
C ARG A 78 -13.93 4.51 19.40
N LYS A 79 -12.79 5.04 19.88
CA LYS A 79 -11.47 4.82 19.26
C LYS A 79 -11.10 3.34 19.17
N GLY A 80 -11.46 2.53 20.17
CA GLY A 80 -11.23 1.08 20.14
C GLY A 80 -11.95 0.38 18.98
N MET A 81 -13.23 0.72 18.74
CA MET A 81 -13.99 0.19 17.60
C MET A 81 -13.44 0.67 16.26
N ALA A 82 -13.02 1.94 16.16
CA ALA A 82 -12.43 2.48 14.94
C ALA A 82 -11.07 1.81 14.62
N ALA A 83 -10.23 1.57 15.63
CA ALA A 83 -8.98 0.82 15.47
C ALA A 83 -9.25 -0.62 15.00
N ALA A 84 -10.19 -1.32 15.63
CA ALA A 84 -10.57 -2.68 15.25
C ALA A 84 -11.11 -2.75 13.81
N SER A 85 -12.00 -1.83 13.45
CA SER A 85 -12.56 -1.74 12.09
C SER A 85 -11.47 -1.47 11.04
N ASN A 86 -10.54 -0.55 11.32
CA ASN A 86 -9.41 -0.28 10.44
C ASN A 86 -8.49 -1.50 10.27
N SER A 87 -8.17 -2.20 11.36
CA SER A 87 -7.37 -3.43 11.31
C SER A 87 -8.07 -4.53 10.51
N LEU A 88 -9.38 -4.68 10.69
CA LEU A 88 -10.18 -5.64 9.93
C LEU A 88 -10.17 -5.31 8.42
N MET A 89 -10.41 -4.05 8.05
CA MET A 89 -10.36 -3.60 6.66
C MET A 89 -8.99 -3.87 6.02
N ARG A 90 -7.91 -3.60 6.75
CA ARG A 90 -6.55 -3.85 6.28
C ARG A 90 -6.26 -5.35 6.12
N ASN A 91 -6.69 -6.18 7.06
CA ASN A 91 -6.54 -7.63 6.98
C ASN A 91 -7.32 -8.23 5.80
N LEU A 92 -8.56 -7.77 5.59
CA LEU A 92 -9.36 -8.16 4.44
C LEU A 92 -8.65 -7.79 3.14
N GLY A 93 -8.13 -6.56 3.03
CA GLY A 93 -7.37 -6.12 1.86
C GLY A 93 -6.14 -6.99 1.59
N MET A 94 -5.38 -7.36 2.62
CA MET A 94 -4.23 -8.26 2.50
C MET A 94 -4.64 -9.65 2.03
N GLN A 95 -5.69 -10.24 2.60
CA GLN A 95 -6.16 -11.57 2.20
C GLN A 95 -6.75 -11.58 0.79
N THR A 96 -7.53 -10.56 0.43
CA THR A 96 -8.05 -10.42 -0.94
C THR A 96 -6.90 -10.29 -1.95
N SER A 97 -5.87 -9.51 -1.63
CA SER A 97 -4.69 -9.37 -2.51
C SER A 97 -3.93 -10.69 -2.66
N PHE A 98 -3.74 -11.41 -1.56
CA PHE A 98 -3.10 -12.74 -1.58
C PHE A 98 -3.89 -13.74 -2.41
N ILE A 99 -5.22 -13.79 -2.24
CA ILE A 99 -6.09 -14.68 -3.03
C ILE A 99 -6.05 -14.29 -4.51
N ALA A 100 -6.16 -12.99 -4.83
CA ALA A 100 -6.11 -12.52 -6.22
C ALA A 100 -4.79 -12.88 -6.91
N ALA A 101 -3.66 -12.70 -6.21
CA ALA A 101 -2.36 -13.12 -6.72
C ALA A 101 -2.29 -14.64 -6.91
N GLY A 102 -2.70 -15.42 -5.91
CA GLY A 102 -2.75 -16.89 -6.02
C GLY A 102 -3.63 -17.37 -7.18
N SER A 103 -4.79 -16.75 -7.38
CA SER A 103 -5.68 -17.03 -8.51
C SER A 103 -5.04 -16.69 -9.85
N ALA A 104 -4.31 -15.58 -9.96
CA ALA A 104 -3.55 -15.27 -11.17
C ALA A 104 -2.54 -16.38 -11.48
N PHE A 105 -1.73 -16.79 -10.50
CA PHE A 105 -0.77 -17.88 -10.69
C PHE A 105 -1.45 -19.18 -11.14
N LEU A 106 -2.60 -19.55 -10.54
CA LEU A 106 -3.37 -20.71 -10.96
C LEU A 106 -3.92 -20.60 -12.39
N LEU A 107 -4.31 -19.40 -12.84
CA LEU A 107 -4.83 -19.17 -14.19
C LEU A 107 -3.74 -19.21 -15.26
N PHE A 108 -2.55 -18.69 -14.95
CA PHE A 108 -1.43 -18.63 -15.90
C PHE A 108 -0.62 -19.93 -15.94
N ILE A 109 -0.32 -20.53 -14.79
CA ILE A 109 0.56 -21.72 -14.68
C ILE A 109 -0.26 -23.02 -14.62
N GLY A 110 -1.49 -22.97 -14.11
CA GLY A 110 -2.32 -24.14 -13.88
C GLY A 110 -2.00 -24.86 -12.55
N LYS A 111 -2.53 -26.08 -12.39
CA LYS A 111 -2.21 -26.95 -11.27
C LYS A 111 -0.99 -27.80 -11.63
N THR A 112 0.14 -27.51 -11.01
CA THR A 112 1.41 -28.21 -11.24
C THR A 112 2.04 -28.61 -9.90
N ASP A 113 2.70 -29.77 -9.85
CA ASP A 113 3.51 -30.18 -8.70
C ASP A 113 4.84 -29.41 -8.74
N GLY A 114 4.83 -28.18 -8.22
CA GLY A 114 5.93 -27.22 -8.32
C GLY A 114 5.87 -26.37 -9.59
N ILE A 115 6.87 -25.51 -9.81
CA ILE A 115 6.97 -24.67 -11.01
C ILE A 115 8.01 -25.29 -11.94
N PRO A 116 7.60 -26.02 -13.01
CA PRO A 116 8.55 -26.57 -13.97
C PRO A 116 9.24 -25.43 -14.72
N ALA A 117 10.47 -25.67 -15.20
CA ALA A 117 11.24 -24.67 -15.94
C ALA A 117 10.55 -24.19 -17.23
N SER A 118 9.67 -25.02 -17.80
CA SER A 118 8.82 -24.66 -18.94
C SER A 118 7.78 -23.58 -18.62
N SER A 119 7.51 -23.32 -17.33
CA SER A 119 6.48 -22.38 -16.88
C SER A 119 7.04 -21.05 -16.36
N TYR A 120 8.33 -20.78 -16.55
CA TYR A 120 8.97 -19.55 -16.07
C TYR A 120 8.44 -18.31 -16.79
N ASP A 121 8.14 -18.40 -18.08
CA ASP A 121 7.54 -17.31 -18.85
C ASP A 121 6.14 -16.96 -18.35
N GLU A 122 5.30 -17.98 -18.10
CA GLU A 122 3.96 -17.81 -17.55
C GLU A 122 4.00 -17.28 -16.12
N MET A 123 4.97 -17.71 -15.32
CA MET A 123 5.19 -17.19 -13.96
C MET A 123 5.58 -15.70 -14.00
N LEU A 124 6.48 -15.32 -14.91
CA LEU A 124 6.88 -13.93 -15.12
C LEU A 124 5.66 -13.10 -15.55
N LEU A 125 4.86 -13.61 -16.49
CA LEU A 125 3.65 -12.95 -16.97
C LEU A 125 2.59 -12.78 -15.85
N ALA A 126 2.36 -13.80 -15.04
CA ALA A 126 1.45 -13.75 -13.89
C ALA A 126 1.91 -12.70 -12.87
N THR A 127 3.21 -12.66 -12.59
CA THR A 127 3.82 -11.70 -11.67
C THR A 127 3.67 -10.26 -12.16
N LYS A 128 3.99 -10.01 -13.44
CA LYS A 128 3.80 -8.69 -14.08
C LYS A 128 2.34 -8.26 -14.02
N THR A 129 1.43 -9.16 -14.35
CA THR A 129 -0.02 -8.90 -14.35
C THR A 129 -0.50 -8.51 -12.95
N CYS A 130 -0.07 -9.22 -11.90
CA CYS A 130 -0.36 -8.85 -10.52
C CYS A 130 0.14 -7.45 -10.18
N PHE A 131 1.39 -7.12 -10.52
CA PHE A 131 1.95 -5.81 -10.25
C PHE A 131 1.22 -4.68 -10.98
N ILE A 132 0.82 -4.88 -12.24
CA ILE A 132 0.03 -3.90 -12.99
C ILE A 132 -1.33 -3.68 -12.33
N ILE A 133 -2.05 -4.75 -11.99
CA ILE A 133 -3.36 -4.66 -11.34
C ILE A 133 -3.25 -3.90 -10.01
N PHE A 134 -2.27 -4.23 -9.18
CA PHE A 134 -2.05 -3.56 -7.91
C PHE A 134 -1.55 -2.12 -8.07
N ALA A 135 -0.76 -1.82 -9.10
CA ALA A 135 -0.35 -0.45 -9.43
C ALA A 135 -1.56 0.42 -9.82
N ILE A 136 -2.49 -0.13 -10.62
CA ILE A 136 -3.74 0.56 -10.99
C ILE A 136 -4.60 0.80 -9.75
N LEU A 137 -4.83 -0.23 -8.93
CA LEU A 137 -5.57 -0.12 -7.67
C LEU A 137 -4.96 0.93 -6.74
N SER A 138 -3.63 0.93 -6.60
CA SER A 138 -2.90 1.89 -5.78
C SER A 138 -3.02 3.31 -6.34
N SER A 139 -2.92 3.47 -7.66
CA SER A 139 -3.08 4.77 -8.34
C SER A 139 -4.49 5.34 -8.15
N VAL A 140 -5.53 4.52 -8.32
CA VAL A 140 -6.91 4.89 -8.00
C VAL A 140 -7.03 5.32 -6.53
N GLY A 141 -6.38 4.60 -5.62
CA GLY A 141 -6.27 4.97 -4.21
C GLY A 141 -5.65 6.35 -3.99
N VAL A 142 -4.59 6.71 -4.73
CA VAL A 142 -3.97 8.05 -4.70
C VAL A 142 -5.00 9.10 -5.12
N PHE A 143 -5.70 8.90 -6.24
CA PHE A 143 -6.72 9.84 -6.73
C PHE A 143 -7.83 10.05 -5.69
N ILE A 144 -8.39 8.97 -5.14
CA ILE A 144 -9.42 9.05 -4.10
C ILE A 144 -8.90 9.77 -2.85
N SER A 145 -7.65 9.48 -2.44
CA SER A 145 -7.00 10.09 -1.30
C SER A 145 -6.83 11.61 -1.47
N LEU A 146 -6.49 12.07 -2.68
CA LEU A 146 -6.36 13.49 -3.01
C LEU A 146 -7.72 14.21 -3.11
N MET A 147 -8.79 13.53 -3.51
CA MET A 147 -10.15 14.10 -3.61
C MET A 147 -10.83 14.34 -2.26
N ARG A 148 -10.29 13.77 -1.17
CA ARG A 148 -10.87 13.92 0.17
C ARG A 148 -10.72 15.39 0.64
N LYS A 149 -11.79 16.04 1.08
CA LYS A 149 -11.72 17.42 1.61
C LYS A 149 -11.04 17.43 2.99
N PRO A 150 -10.17 18.41 3.31
CA PRO A 150 -9.61 18.56 4.65
C PRO A 150 -10.76 18.75 5.66
N LYS A 151 -10.74 18.04 6.78
CA LYS A 151 -11.63 18.37 7.90
C LYS A 151 -11.17 19.70 8.51
N GLU A 152 -12.08 20.66 8.55
CA GLU A 152 -11.95 21.89 9.32
C GLU A 152 -11.69 21.53 10.79
N LYS A 153 -10.74 22.23 11.43
CA LYS A 153 -10.48 22.06 12.87
C LYS A 153 -11.78 22.39 13.60
N VAL A 154 -12.41 21.39 14.20
CA VAL A 154 -13.50 21.64 15.17
C VAL A 154 -12.84 22.39 16.32
N GLU A 155 -13.08 23.70 16.38
CA GLU A 155 -12.71 24.53 17.52
C GLU A 155 -13.24 23.83 18.78
N ALA A 156 -12.34 23.62 19.73
CA ALA A 156 -12.68 23.11 21.03
C ALA A 156 -13.71 24.06 21.64
N VAL A 157 -14.98 23.62 21.71
CA VAL A 157 -15.99 24.29 22.52
C VAL A 157 -15.51 24.15 23.96
N SER A 158 -14.90 25.23 24.44
CA SER A 158 -14.74 25.51 25.85
C SER A 158 -16.11 25.51 26.50
N ALA A 159 -16.33 24.57 27.41
CA ALA A 159 -17.36 24.64 28.43
C ALA A 159 -16.81 23.98 29.69
#